data_AF-A0A5C4IZ62-F1
#
_entry.id   AF-A0A5C4IZ62-F1
#
_cell.length_a   1.000
_cell.length_b   1.000
_cell.length_c   1.000
_cell.angle_alpha   90.00
_cell.angle_beta   90.00
_cell.angle_gamma   90.00
#
_symmetry.space_group_name_H-M   'P 1'
#
loop_
_entity.id
_entity.type
_entity.pdbx_description
1 polymer ?
#
loop_
_entity_poly.entity_id
_entity_poly.type
_entity_poly.pdbx_seq_one_letter_code
_entity_poly.pdbx_strand_id
1 'polypeptide(L)' 'MNARSTLNVLPDPAVPRPNLVSLRVDLNGVPVNAYASAASMPEAISLAGTRLRARVEHMARLRHTHRRSHHGTTATG' A
#
# COMPACT_ATOMS: atom_id res chain seq x y z
N MET A 1 -13.55 -6.87 -3.95
CA MET A 1 -12.41 -5.95 -3.71
C MET A 1 -12.89 -4.90 -2.72
N ASN A 2 -12.30 -4.88 -1.51
CA ASN A 2 -12.72 -3.96 -0.45
C ASN A 2 -11.62 -2.93 -0.21
N ALA A 3 -12.01 -1.67 -0.01
CA ALA A 3 -11.10 -0.59 0.31
C ALA A 3 -11.59 0.16 1.55
N ARG A 4 -10.66 0.49 2.45
CA ARG A 4 -10.92 1.28 3.65
C ARG A 4 -9.87 2.37 3.77
N SER A 5 -10.33 3.59 4.01
CA SER A 5 -9.50 4.73 4.38
C SER A 5 -9.75 5.12 5.82
N THR A 6 -8.73 5.64 6.48
CA THR A 6 -8.84 6.24 7.81
C THR A 6 -8.02 7.51 7.79
N LEU A 7 -8.68 8.62 8.10
CA LEU A 7 -8.08 9.95 8.19
C LEU A 7 -8.12 10.35 9.66
N ASN A 8 -6.99 10.80 10.19
CA ASN A 8 -6.89 11.26 11.57
C ASN A 8 -6.04 12.52 11.65
N VAL A 9 -6.34 13.39 12.60
CA VAL A 9 -5.54 14.58 12.91
C VAL A 9 -5.11 14.48 14.36
N LEU A 10 -3.81 14.53 14.61
CA LEU A 10 -3.29 14.59 15.97
C LEU A 10 -3.58 15.97 16.56
N PRO A 11 -4.13 16.05 17.79
CA PRO A 11 -4.52 17.31 18.41
C PRO A 11 -3.33 18.13 18.93
N ASP A 12 -2.16 17.50 19.07
CA ASP A 12 -0.97 18.15 19.59
C ASP A 12 -0.30 19.04 18.53
N PRO A 13 -0.25 20.38 18.75
CA PRO A 13 0.36 21.31 17.81
C PRO A 13 1.90 21.20 17.74
N ALA A 14 2.55 20.52 18.70
CA ALA A 14 3.99 20.28 18.67
C ALA A 14 4.38 19.17 17.67
N VAL A 15 3.41 18.42 17.14
CA VAL A 15 3.66 17.36 16.15
C VAL A 15 3.85 17.98 14.76
N PRO A 16 5.02 17.84 14.11
CA PRO A 16 5.29 18.49 12.82
C PRO A 16 4.41 17.99 11.65
N ARG A 17 3.81 16.80 11.79
CA ARG A 17 2.99 16.15 10.76
C ARG A 17 1.73 15.55 11.40
N PRO A 18 0.75 16.39 11.78
CA PRO A 18 -0.39 15.95 12.57
C PRO A 18 -1.42 15.18 11.73
N ASN A 19 -1.43 15.35 10.40
CA ASN A 19 -2.40 14.70 9.52
C ASN A 19 -1.92 13.30 9.15
N LEU A 20 -2.67 12.29 9.58
CA LEU A 20 -2.37 10.87 9.40
C LEU A 20 -3.40 10.25 8.45
N VAL A 21 -2.91 9.44 7.51
CA VAL A 21 -3.74 8.72 6.56
C VAL A 21 -3.32 7.27 6.52
N SER A 22 -4.28 6.37 6.66
CA SER A 22 -4.14 4.94 6.45
C SER A 22 -5.07 4.49 5.34
N LEU A 23 -4.54 3.80 4.35
CA LEU A 23 -5.25 3.20 3.23
C LEU A 23 -5.03 1.69 3.27
N ARG A 24 -6.12 0.94 3.24
CA ARG A 24 -6.12 -0.53 3.18
C ARG A 24 -6.96 -0.98 2.00
N VAL A 25 -6.39 -1.77 1.11
CA VAL A 25 -7.08 -2.35 -0.04
C VAL A 25 -6.86 -3.84 -0.07
N ASP A 26 -7.94 -4.61 -0.20
CA ASP A 26 -7.87 -6.05 -0.46
C ASP A 26 -7.80 -6.31 -1.97
N LEU A 27 -6.71 -6.93 -2.43
CA LEU A 27 -6.48 -7.30 -3.82
C LEU A 27 -6.50 -8.82 -3.95
N ASN A 28 -7.68 -9.37 -4.22
CA ASN A 28 -7.92 -10.80 -4.38
C ASN A 28 -7.42 -11.62 -3.18
N GLY A 29 -7.79 -11.21 -1.96
CA GLY A 29 -7.37 -11.85 -0.72
C GLY A 29 -5.98 -11.44 -0.22
N VAL A 30 -5.27 -10.56 -0.94
CA VAL A 30 -4.00 -9.99 -0.50
C VAL A 30 -4.22 -8.56 0.01
N PRO A 31 -4.15 -8.32 1.33
CA PRO A 31 -4.28 -6.98 1.88
C PRO A 31 -3.03 -6.14 1.58
N VAL A 32 -3.21 -4.98 0.95
CA VAL A 32 -2.18 -3.98 0.73
C VAL A 32 -2.48 -2.73 1.54
N ASN A 33 -1.53 -2.34 2.38
CA ASN A 33 -1.66 -1.20 3.27
C ASN A 33 -0.68 -0.09 2.87
N ALA A 34 -1.11 1.15 2.98
CA ALA A 34 -0.26 2.33 2.88
C ALA A 34 -0.60 3.33 3.98
N TYR A 35 0.44 3.91 4.55
CA TYR A 35 0.33 4.91 5.60
C TYR A 35 1.14 6.13 5.21
N ALA A 36 0.65 7.32 5.56
CA ALA A 36 1.40 8.55 5.45
C ALA A 36 1.00 9.55 6.55
N SER A 37 1.98 10.39 6.91
CA SER A 37 1.76 11.56 7.74
C SER A 37 2.32 12.79 7.02
N ALA A 38 1.63 13.92 7.14
CA ALA A 38 2.04 15.17 6.51
C ALA A 38 1.57 16.42 7.28
N ALA A 39 2.08 17.58 6.86
CA ALA A 39 1.71 18.88 7.43
C ALA A 39 0.27 19.25 7.07
N SER A 40 -0.25 18.77 5.94
CA SER A 40 -1.65 18.93 5.52
C SER A 40 -2.31 17.60 5.18
N MET A 41 -3.64 17.51 5.34
CA MET A 41 -4.40 16.31 4.98
C MET A 41 -4.31 15.95 3.49
N PRO A 42 -4.43 16.90 2.53
CA PRO A 42 -4.28 16.58 1.11
C PRO A 42 -2.91 15.99 0.77
N GLU A 43 -1.85 16.52 1.36
CA GLU A 43 -0.49 16.01 1.19
C GLU A 43 -0.36 14.58 1.75
N ALA A 44 -0.91 14.31 2.93
CA ALA A 44 -0.90 12.97 3.52
C ALA A 44 -1.67 11.97 2.63
N ILE A 45 -2.80 12.37 2.04
CA ILE A 45 -3.57 11.56 1.09
C ILE A 45 -2.74 11.26 -0.16
N SER A 46 -2.13 12.28 -0.77
CA SER A 46 -1.29 12.10 -1.97
C SER A 46 -0.10 11.18 -1.71
N LEU A 47 0.59 11.35 -0.56
CA LEU A 47 1.70 10.48 -0.16
C LEU A 47 1.25 9.04 0.07
N ALA A 48 0.11 8.84 0.76
CA ALA A 48 -0.45 7.51 0.98
C ALA A 48 -0.85 6.85 -0.34
N GLY A 49 -1.44 7.59 -1.27
CA GLY A 49 -1.80 7.13 -2.61
C GLY A 49 -0.60 6.70 -3.44
N THR A 50 0.46 7.52 -3.48
CA THR A 50 1.71 7.19 -4.16
C THR A 50 2.35 5.93 -3.60
N ARG A 51 2.40 5.79 -2.26
CA ARG A 51 2.92 4.60 -1.59
C ARG A 51 2.09 3.34 -1.88
N LEU A 52 0.77 3.49 -1.90
CA LEU A 52 -0.14 2.39 -2.23
C LEU A 52 0.12 1.91 -3.64
N ARG A 53 0.18 2.81 -4.62
CA ARG A 53 0.48 2.49 -6.01
C ARG A 53 1.81 1.74 -6.16
N ALA A 54 2.88 2.26 -5.54
CA ALA A 54 4.19 1.60 -5.56
C ALA A 54 4.15 0.17 -4.98
N ARG A 55 3.39 -0.05 -3.89
CA ARG A 55 3.20 -1.39 -3.32
C ARG A 55 2.41 -2.32 -4.24
N VAL A 56 1.35 -1.84 -4.86
CA VAL A 56 0.56 -2.64 -5.81
C VAL A 56 1.41 -3.06 -7.00
N GLU A 57 2.18 -2.14 -7.56
CA GLU A 57 3.09 -2.42 -8.68
C GLU A 57 4.20 -3.42 -8.27
N HIS A 58 4.75 -3.29 -7.06
CA HIS A 58 5.73 -4.25 -6.53
C HIS A 58 5.12 -5.65 -6.38
N MET A 59 3.91 -5.76 -5.83
CA MET A 59 3.19 -7.04 -5.69
C MET A 59 2.82 -7.66 -7.04
N ALA A 60 2.47 -6.84 -8.04
CA ALA A 60 2.27 -7.33 -9.40
C ALA A 60 3.56 -7.96 -9.94
N ARG A 61 4.70 -7.28 -9.82
CA ARG A 61 6.01 -7.81 -10.25
C ARG A 61 6.38 -9.12 -9.55
N LEU A 62 6.19 -9.22 -8.22
CA LEU A 62 6.44 -10.45 -7.47
C LEU A 62 5.59 -11.63 -7.95
N ARG A 63 4.31 -11.39 -8.30
CA ARG A 63 3.44 -12.45 -8.84
C ARG A 63 3.90 -12.91 -10.23
N HIS A 64 4.40 -12.00 -11.06
CA HIS A 64 4.95 -12.35 -12.37
C HIS A 64 6.24 -13.17 -12.26
N THR A 65 7.13 -12.86 -11.30
CA THR A 65 8.36 -13.63 -11.10
C THR A 65 8.08 -15.04 -10.57
N HIS A 66 7.21 -15.19 -9.56
CA HIS A 66 6.88 -16.51 -9.00
C HIS A 66 6.18 -17.43 -10.01
N ARG A 67 5.31 -16.90 -10.88
CA ARG A 67 4.69 -17.69 -11.96
C ARG A 67 5.71 -18.25 -12.95
N ARG A 68 6.82 -17.53 -13.19
CA ARG A 68 7.85 -17.96 -14.14
C ARG A 68 8.74 -19.07 -13.57
N SER A 69 8.94 -19.08 -12.25
CA SER A 69 9.70 -20.13 -11.55
C SER A 69 8.94 -21.46 -11.46
N HIS A 70 7.61 -21.43 -11.29
CA HIS A 70 6.80 -22.66 -11.20
C HIS A 70 6.66 -23.39 -12.55
N HIS A 71 6.86 -22.72 -13.68
CA HIS A 71 6.80 -23.37 -15.00
C HIS A 71 8.10 -24.09 -15.40
N GLY A 72 9.15 -24.01 -14.58
CA GLY A 72 10.46 -24.64 -14.85
C GLY A 72 10.71 -25.96 -14.12
N THR A 73 9.78 -26.49 -13.31
CA THR A 73 10.04 -27.68 -12.46
C THR A 73 9.06 -28.84 -12.71
N THR A 74 8.61 -29.02 -13.95
CA THR A 74 7.98 -30.28 -14.39
C THR A 74 8.59 -30.73 -15.71
N ALA A 75 9.86 -31.09 -15.68
CA ALA A 75 10.50 -31.94 -16.67
C ALA A 75 11.56 -32.76 -15.93
N THR A 76 11.55 -34.08 -16.15
CA THR A 76 12.42 -35.13 -15.59
C THR A 76 11.91 -35.70 -14.25
N GLY A 77 11.47 -36.95 -14.15
CA GLY A 77 11.40 -38.06 -15.12
C GLY A 77 10.57 -39.21 -14.54
#